data_AF-A0A9P2YZD4-F1
#
_entry.id   AF-A0A9P2YZD4-F1
#
_cell.length_a   1.000
_cell.length_b   1.000
_cell.length_c   1.000
_cell.angle_alpha   90.00
_cell.angle_beta   90.00
_cell.angle_gamma   90.00
#
_symmetry.space_group_name_H-M   'P 1'
#
loop_
_entity.id
_entity.type
_entity.pdbx_description
1 polymer ?
#
loop_
_entity_poly.entity_id
_entity_poly.type
_entity_poly.pdbx_seq_one_letter_code
_entity_poly.pdbx_strand_id
1 'polypeptide(L)'
;MFKKKMLAATLSVGLIAPLASPIQESRAKTNIENIGDGAEVIKRTEDVSSKKWGVTQNVQFDFVKDKKYNKDALIVKMQGFINSRTSFSDVKDSGYELTKRMIWPFQYNIGLTTKDPNVSLINYLPKNKIETTDVGQTLGYNIGGNFQSAPSIGGNGSFNYSKTISYTQKSYVSEVDKQNSKSVKWGVKANEFVTPDGKKSAHDRYLFVQSPNGPTGSAREYFAPDNQLPPLVQSGFNPSFITTLSHEKGSSDTSEFEISYGRNLDITYATLFPRTGIYAERKHNAFVNRNFVVRYEVNWKTHEIKVKGHN
;
A
#
# COMPACT_ATOMS: atom_id res chain seq x y z
N MET A 1 -10.79 -58.74 -51.83
CA MET A 1 -9.33 -58.63 -51.57
C MET A 1 -8.92 -57.17 -51.66
N PHE A 2 -8.49 -56.61 -50.52
CA PHE A 2 -7.69 -55.40 -50.23
C PHE A 2 -7.53 -54.29 -51.30
N LYS A 3 -8.18 -53.12 -51.11
CA LYS A 3 -7.74 -51.90 -50.38
C LYS A 3 -6.69 -51.05 -51.13
N LYS A 4 -7.17 -50.06 -51.92
CA LYS A 4 -6.45 -48.81 -52.22
C LYS A 4 -6.79 -47.78 -51.13
N LYS A 5 -5.79 -47.26 -50.41
CA LYS A 5 -5.94 -46.10 -49.53
C LYS A 5 -5.69 -44.83 -50.36
N MET A 6 -6.73 -44.04 -50.59
CA MET A 6 -6.59 -42.62 -50.97
C MET A 6 -6.62 -41.78 -49.69
N LEU A 7 -5.67 -40.87 -49.58
CA LEU A 7 -5.64 -39.78 -48.59
C LEU A 7 -6.86 -38.88 -48.82
N ALA A 8 -7.70 -38.72 -47.79
CA ALA A 8 -8.68 -37.64 -47.72
C ALA A 8 -8.05 -36.49 -46.94
N ALA A 9 -7.84 -35.35 -47.60
CA ALA A 9 -7.43 -34.11 -46.98
C ALA A 9 -8.64 -33.48 -46.27
N THR A 10 -8.59 -33.40 -44.94
CA THR A 10 -9.58 -32.68 -44.13
C THR A 10 -9.03 -31.28 -43.85
N LEU A 11 -9.56 -30.27 -44.55
CA LEU A 11 -9.35 -28.86 -44.25
C LEU A 11 -10.30 -28.47 -43.10
N SER A 12 -9.81 -28.54 -41.86
CA SER A 12 -10.48 -27.95 -40.71
C SER A 12 -10.09 -26.47 -40.59
N VAL A 13 -11.03 -25.59 -40.95
CA VAL A 13 -10.96 -24.15 -40.67
C VAL A 13 -11.13 -23.95 -39.17
N GLY A 14 -10.02 -23.76 -38.46
CA GLY A 14 -10.02 -23.38 -37.05
C GLY A 14 -10.39 -21.91 -36.90
N LEU A 15 -11.58 -21.62 -36.38
CA LEU A 15 -11.91 -20.30 -35.84
C LEU A 15 -11.00 -20.02 -34.64
N ILE A 16 -10.11 -19.03 -34.78
CA ILE A 16 -9.39 -18.44 -33.65
C ILE A 16 -10.38 -17.52 -32.94
N ALA A 17 -11.02 -18.02 -31.88
CA ALA A 17 -11.69 -17.17 -30.91
C ALA A 17 -10.63 -16.59 -29.96
N PRO A 18 -10.60 -15.26 -29.71
CA PRO A 18 -9.71 -14.69 -28.72
C PRO A 18 -10.07 -15.23 -27.33
N LEU A 19 -9.08 -15.81 -26.65
CA LEU A 19 -9.14 -16.17 -25.24
C LEU A 19 -9.31 -14.90 -24.41
N ALA A 20 -10.56 -14.48 -24.20
CA ALA A 20 -10.89 -13.60 -23.09
C ALA A 20 -10.50 -14.34 -21.81
N SER A 21 -9.45 -13.86 -21.14
CA SER A 21 -9.10 -14.36 -19.82
C SER A 21 -10.29 -14.09 -18.90
N PRO A 22 -10.87 -15.09 -18.23
CA PRO A 22 -11.89 -14.82 -17.23
C PRO A 22 -11.23 -14.01 -16.13
N ILE A 23 -11.75 -12.80 -15.88
CA ILE A 23 -11.53 -12.10 -14.63
C ILE A 23 -12.01 -13.06 -13.55
N GLN A 24 -11.07 -13.64 -12.82
CA GLN A 24 -11.38 -14.48 -11.69
C GLN A 24 -11.80 -13.54 -10.54
N GLU A 25 -13.05 -13.07 -10.58
CA GLU A 25 -13.70 -12.46 -9.43
C GLU A 25 -13.75 -13.51 -8.32
N SER A 26 -12.83 -13.40 -7.37
CA SER A 26 -12.90 -14.10 -6.10
C SER A 26 -14.17 -13.65 -5.38
N ARG A 27 -15.26 -14.44 -5.48
CA ARG A 27 -16.48 -14.21 -4.70
C ARG A 27 -16.13 -14.19 -3.20
N ALA A 28 -16.19 -13.02 -2.59
CA ALA A 28 -15.98 -12.81 -1.17
C ALA A 28 -16.92 -13.71 -0.34
N LYS A 29 -16.34 -14.50 0.58
CA LYS A 29 -17.06 -15.29 1.57
C LYS A 29 -17.80 -14.31 2.51
N THR A 30 -19.13 -14.28 2.47
CA THR A 30 -19.93 -13.43 3.36
C THR A 30 -19.83 -13.93 4.79
N ASN A 31 -19.13 -13.17 5.63
CA ASN A 31 -19.06 -13.44 7.07
C ASN A 31 -19.82 -12.32 7.79
N ILE A 32 -20.95 -12.66 8.40
CA ILE A 32 -21.73 -11.76 9.26
C ILE A 32 -21.36 -12.07 10.71
N GLU A 33 -21.05 -11.05 11.50
CA GLU A 33 -20.74 -11.16 12.93
C GLU A 33 -21.80 -10.41 13.74
N ASN A 34 -22.41 -11.06 14.72
CA ASN A 34 -23.31 -10.41 15.67
C ASN A 34 -22.47 -9.70 16.75
N ILE A 35 -22.75 -8.41 16.99
CA ILE A 35 -21.99 -7.58 17.94
C ILE A 35 -22.85 -7.11 19.14
N GLY A 36 -24.05 -7.70 19.31
CA GLY A 36 -24.97 -7.41 20.42
C GLY A 36 -26.06 -6.39 20.07
N ASP A 37 -27.10 -6.31 20.89
CA ASP A 37 -28.23 -5.37 20.77
C ASP A 37 -28.94 -5.35 19.39
N GLY A 38 -28.90 -6.47 18.67
CA GLY A 38 -29.47 -6.55 17.32
C GLY A 38 -28.66 -5.79 16.26
N ALA A 39 -27.40 -5.49 16.55
CA ALA A 39 -26.43 -4.95 15.60
C ALA A 39 -25.50 -6.06 15.07
N GLU A 40 -25.06 -5.90 13.83
CA GLU A 40 -24.24 -6.87 13.12
C GLU A 40 -23.17 -6.19 12.26
N VAL A 41 -22.08 -6.90 11.98
CA VAL A 41 -21.02 -6.48 11.08
C VAL A 41 -20.98 -7.41 9.88
N ILE A 42 -21.16 -6.85 8.68
CA ILE A 42 -21.06 -7.59 7.42
C ILE A 42 -19.67 -7.35 6.84
N LYS A 43 -18.86 -8.41 6.74
CA LYS A 43 -17.47 -8.31 6.30
C LYS A 43 -17.32 -8.66 4.83
N ARG A 44 -16.65 -7.80 4.08
CA ARG A 44 -16.21 -8.02 2.69
C ARG A 44 -14.70 -7.81 2.59
N THR A 45 -14.08 -8.38 1.58
CA THR A 45 -12.65 -8.21 1.32
C THR A 45 -12.42 -8.19 -0.18
N GLU A 46 -11.58 -7.26 -0.61
CA GLU A 46 -11.12 -7.18 -2.00
C GLU A 46 -9.60 -7.25 -2.05
N ASP A 47 -9.09 -7.95 -3.06
CA ASP A 47 -7.68 -8.15 -3.31
C ASP A 47 -7.34 -7.73 -4.74
N VAL A 48 -6.62 -6.62 -4.88
CA VAL A 48 -6.25 -6.08 -6.19
C VAL A 48 -4.75 -5.84 -6.24
N SER A 49 -4.09 -6.40 -7.25
CA SER A 49 -2.63 -6.30 -7.42
C SER A 49 -2.25 -5.70 -8.77
N SER A 50 -1.15 -4.95 -8.80
CA SER A 50 -0.56 -4.42 -10.03
C SER A 50 0.93 -4.75 -10.13
N LYS A 51 1.29 -5.52 -11.15
CA LYS A 51 2.69 -5.85 -11.48
C LYS A 51 3.49 -4.61 -11.89
N LYS A 52 2.87 -3.68 -12.62
CA LYS A 52 3.47 -2.41 -13.04
C LYS A 52 3.89 -1.58 -11.84
N TRP A 53 2.98 -1.38 -10.89
CA TRP A 53 3.25 -0.56 -9.70
C TRP A 53 3.97 -1.32 -8.58
N GLY A 54 3.97 -2.65 -8.62
CA GLY A 54 4.53 -3.49 -7.55
C GLY A 54 3.77 -3.30 -6.24
N VAL A 55 2.44 -3.36 -6.33
CA VAL A 55 1.51 -3.09 -5.22
C VAL A 55 0.44 -4.16 -5.18
N THR A 56 0.08 -4.58 -3.97
CA THR A 56 -1.11 -5.38 -3.66
C THR A 56 -1.92 -4.61 -2.62
N GLN A 57 -3.18 -4.33 -2.91
CA GLN A 57 -4.16 -3.81 -1.96
C GLN A 57 -5.01 -4.99 -1.48
N ASN A 58 -4.89 -5.32 -0.19
CA ASN A 58 -5.77 -6.25 0.52
C ASN A 58 -6.64 -5.40 1.45
N VAL A 59 -7.89 -5.15 1.06
CA VAL A 59 -8.74 -4.19 1.77
C VAL A 59 -9.94 -4.91 2.36
N GLN A 60 -10.15 -4.74 3.66
CA GLN A 60 -11.32 -5.26 4.36
C GLN A 60 -12.34 -4.13 4.53
N PHE A 61 -13.59 -4.47 4.26
CA PHE A 61 -14.73 -3.58 4.29
C PHE A 61 -15.76 -4.15 5.26
N ASP A 62 -15.86 -3.54 6.43
CA ASP A 62 -16.74 -4.00 7.50
C ASP A 62 -17.91 -3.02 7.63
N PHE A 63 -19.08 -3.41 7.13
CA PHE A 63 -20.30 -2.62 7.27
C PHE A 63 -20.88 -2.81 8.67
N VAL A 64 -21.10 -1.72 9.39
CA VAL A 64 -21.69 -1.73 10.72
C VAL A 64 -23.18 -1.44 10.59
N LYS A 65 -24.00 -2.49 10.79
CA LYS A 65 -25.46 -2.36 10.82
C LYS A 65 -25.92 -2.24 12.26
N ASP A 66 -26.27 -1.02 12.64
CA ASP A 66 -26.84 -0.71 13.93
C ASP A 66 -28.13 0.10 13.74
N LYS A 67 -29.23 -0.38 14.32
CA LYS A 67 -30.53 0.31 14.31
C LYS A 67 -30.53 1.53 15.23
N LYS A 68 -29.69 1.55 16.27
CA LYS A 68 -29.54 2.67 17.21
C LYS A 68 -28.64 3.77 16.66
N TYR A 69 -27.95 3.53 15.53
CA TYR A 69 -27.17 4.54 14.82
C TYR A 69 -27.92 5.04 13.57
N ASN A 70 -28.08 6.36 13.45
CA ASN A 70 -28.90 6.97 12.41
C ASN A 70 -28.21 7.08 11.03
N LYS A 71 -26.96 6.66 10.90
CA LYS A 71 -26.20 6.62 9.64
C LYS A 71 -25.73 5.21 9.32
N ASP A 72 -25.36 4.98 8.07
CA ASP A 72 -24.59 3.79 7.72
C ASP A 72 -23.12 4.04 8.05
N ALA A 73 -22.39 3.00 8.46
CA ALA A 73 -20.96 3.08 8.73
C ALA A 73 -20.21 1.95 8.03
N LEU A 74 -19.08 2.30 7.42
CA LEU A 74 -18.15 1.38 6.79
C LEU A 74 -16.76 1.58 7.38
N ILE A 75 -16.23 0.56 8.05
CA ILE A 75 -14.84 0.53 8.50
C ILE A 75 -14.01 -0.07 7.38
N VAL A 76 -13.08 0.71 6.83
CA VAL A 76 -12.18 0.31 5.76
C VAL A 76 -10.80 0.06 6.36
N LYS A 77 -10.36 -1.20 6.38
CA LYS A 77 -9.00 -1.58 6.79
C LYS A 77 -8.14 -1.82 5.56
N MET A 78 -7.19 -0.92 5.35
CA MET A 78 -6.25 -0.88 4.24
C MET A 78 -4.99 -1.67 4.60
N GLN A 79 -4.85 -2.87 4.03
CA GLN A 79 -3.65 -3.71 4.15
C GLN A 79 -3.06 -4.06 2.77
N GLY A 80 -1.99 -4.84 2.75
CA GLY A 80 -1.39 -5.40 1.55
C GLY A 80 0.13 -5.28 1.54
N PHE A 81 0.70 -4.94 0.38
CA PHE A 81 2.13 -4.79 0.20
C PHE A 81 2.47 -3.75 -0.86
N ILE A 82 3.45 -2.90 -0.57
CA ILE A 82 4.02 -1.91 -1.47
C ILE A 82 5.52 -2.21 -1.60
N ASN A 83 5.93 -2.81 -2.72
CA ASN A 83 7.34 -3.17 -2.96
C ASN A 83 8.26 -1.94 -2.82
N SER A 84 9.49 -2.05 -2.34
CA SER A 84 10.39 -0.89 -2.24
C SER A 84 10.73 -0.29 -3.60
N ARG A 85 10.75 -1.13 -4.66
CA ARG A 85 11.30 -0.82 -5.97
C ARG A 85 12.75 -0.33 -5.91
N THR A 86 13.46 -0.74 -4.85
CA THR A 86 14.88 -0.45 -4.71
C THR A 86 15.64 -1.13 -5.85
N SER A 87 16.49 -0.37 -6.53
CA SER A 87 17.29 -0.90 -7.63
C SER A 87 18.67 -0.27 -7.68
N PHE A 88 19.64 -1.08 -8.11
CA PHE A 88 21.04 -0.70 -8.25
C PHE A 88 21.41 -0.85 -9.72
N SER A 89 22.02 0.18 -10.30
CA SER A 89 22.31 0.20 -11.74
C SER A 89 23.47 1.13 -12.07
N ASP A 90 24.13 0.87 -13.21
CA ASP A 90 25.11 1.79 -13.77
C ASP A 90 24.43 3.04 -14.36
N VAL A 91 25.15 4.16 -14.37
CA VAL A 91 24.75 5.36 -15.12
C VAL A 91 25.26 5.20 -16.55
N LYS A 92 24.34 5.29 -17.52
CA LYS A 92 24.60 5.02 -18.94
C LYS A 92 24.96 6.31 -19.67
N ASP A 93 26.09 6.92 -19.31
CA ASP A 93 26.62 8.11 -19.97
C ASP A 93 28.15 8.03 -20.00
N SER A 94 28.75 8.47 -21.11
CA SER A 94 30.22 8.54 -21.24
C SER A 94 30.80 9.47 -20.18
N GLY A 95 31.83 9.02 -19.45
CA GLY A 95 32.41 9.76 -18.33
C GLY A 95 31.76 9.45 -16.96
N TYR A 96 30.73 8.60 -16.93
CA TYR A 96 30.06 8.15 -15.71
C TYR A 96 30.26 6.65 -15.44
N GLU A 97 31.27 6.02 -16.02
CA GLU A 97 31.54 4.57 -15.91
C GLU A 97 31.75 4.14 -14.43
N LEU A 98 32.36 5.02 -13.63
CA LEU A 98 32.57 4.83 -12.18
C LEU A 98 31.45 5.41 -11.32
N THR A 99 30.34 5.85 -11.92
CA THR A 99 29.16 6.35 -11.21
C THR A 99 28.05 5.31 -11.21
N LYS A 100 27.60 4.93 -10.02
CA LYS A 100 26.53 3.96 -9.79
C LYS A 100 25.33 4.64 -9.16
N ARG A 101 24.15 4.07 -9.38
CA ARG A 101 22.87 4.65 -8.97
C ARG A 101 22.06 3.67 -8.14
N MET A 102 21.61 4.13 -6.98
CA MET A 102 20.59 3.49 -6.14
C MET A 102 19.30 4.31 -6.20
N ILE A 103 18.21 3.67 -6.64
CA ILE A 103 16.85 4.21 -6.52
C ILE A 103 16.21 3.54 -5.30
N TRP A 104 15.55 4.28 -4.43
CA TRP A 104 14.99 3.73 -3.19
C TRP A 104 13.81 4.56 -2.65
N PRO A 105 12.90 3.96 -1.84
CA PRO A 105 11.69 4.64 -1.38
C PRO A 105 11.96 5.58 -0.21
N PHE A 106 11.94 6.88 -0.47
CA PHE A 106 12.00 7.89 0.60
C PHE A 106 10.68 7.95 1.39
N GLN A 107 9.55 7.77 0.71
CA GLN A 107 8.23 7.82 1.34
C GLN A 107 7.30 6.77 0.74
N TYR A 108 6.50 6.11 1.58
CA TYR A 108 5.32 5.36 1.17
C TYR A 108 4.06 6.20 1.31
N ASN A 109 3.15 6.07 0.33
CA ASN A 109 1.92 6.83 0.24
C ASN A 109 0.72 5.90 0.42
N ILE A 110 -0.16 6.23 1.36
CA ILE A 110 -1.42 5.53 1.58
C ILE A 110 -2.51 6.61 1.65
N GLY A 111 -3.62 6.43 0.95
CA GLY A 111 -4.72 7.38 1.06
C GLY A 111 -6.04 6.80 0.60
N LEU A 112 -7.11 7.39 1.13
CA LEU A 112 -8.48 7.14 0.70
C LEU A 112 -9.16 8.48 0.43
N THR A 113 -9.87 8.57 -0.69
CA THR A 113 -10.61 9.77 -1.08
C THR A 113 -11.98 9.41 -1.64
N THR A 114 -13.01 10.17 -1.30
CA THR A 114 -14.34 10.09 -1.91
C THR A 114 -14.75 11.46 -2.44
N LYS A 115 -15.61 11.47 -3.47
CA LYS A 115 -16.23 12.68 -4.01
C LYS A 115 -17.72 12.76 -3.67
N ASP A 116 -18.28 11.71 -3.07
CA ASP A 116 -19.70 11.64 -2.77
C ASP A 116 -20.05 12.65 -1.64
N PRO A 117 -20.99 13.58 -1.87
CA PRO A 117 -21.43 14.51 -0.83
C PRO A 117 -22.04 13.80 0.39
N ASN A 118 -22.66 12.63 0.21
CA ASN A 118 -23.36 11.88 1.25
C ASN A 118 -22.43 11.06 2.14
N VAL A 119 -21.15 10.92 1.76
CA VAL A 119 -20.16 10.15 2.51
C VAL A 119 -19.18 11.06 3.23
N SER A 120 -18.92 10.82 4.52
CA SER A 120 -17.90 11.55 5.27
C SER A 120 -16.95 10.63 6.02
N LEU A 121 -15.68 10.97 6.08
CA LEU A 121 -14.70 10.32 6.94
C LEU A 121 -14.91 10.83 8.37
N ILE A 122 -15.28 9.92 9.27
CA ILE A 122 -15.56 10.25 10.68
C ILE A 122 -14.42 9.84 11.63
N ASN A 123 -13.56 8.92 11.20
CA ASN A 123 -12.41 8.49 11.98
C ASN A 123 -11.32 7.87 11.08
N TYR A 124 -10.08 7.85 11.56
CA TYR A 124 -8.96 7.25 10.85
C TYR A 124 -7.81 6.89 11.80
N LEU A 125 -7.01 5.89 11.44
CA LEU A 125 -5.82 5.46 12.18
C LEU A 125 -4.64 5.16 11.24
N PRO A 126 -3.41 5.60 11.59
CA PRO A 126 -3.07 6.43 12.75
C PRO A 126 -3.55 7.88 12.65
N LYS A 127 -3.88 8.50 13.79
CA LYS A 127 -4.31 9.92 13.85
C LYS A 127 -3.16 10.92 13.92
N ASN A 128 -2.18 10.61 14.74
CA ASN A 128 -1.07 11.49 15.06
C ASN A 128 0.20 10.99 14.37
N LYS A 129 1.23 11.84 14.37
CA LYS A 129 2.59 11.44 14.00
C LYS A 129 3.07 10.33 14.94
N ILE A 130 3.63 9.25 14.38
CA ILE A 130 4.18 8.12 15.13
C ILE A 130 5.55 7.76 14.59
N GLU A 131 6.54 7.77 15.48
CA GLU A 131 7.95 7.53 15.16
C GLU A 131 8.47 6.19 15.72
N THR A 132 7.63 5.46 16.46
CA THR A 132 7.99 4.13 16.98
C THR A 132 8.14 3.13 15.85
N THR A 133 9.06 2.17 16.01
CA THR A 133 9.28 1.11 15.00
C THR A 133 8.03 0.27 14.82
N ASP A 134 7.39 -0.14 15.91
CA ASP A 134 6.12 -0.87 15.87
C ASP A 134 4.97 0.10 16.07
N VAL A 135 3.99 0.05 15.17
CA VAL A 135 2.76 0.82 15.25
C VAL A 135 1.61 -0.14 15.44
N GLY A 136 0.92 -0.02 16.57
CA GLY A 136 -0.25 -0.82 16.89
C GLY A 136 -1.34 0.04 17.52
N GLN A 137 -2.51 0.11 16.90
CA GLN A 137 -3.64 0.89 17.39
C GLN A 137 -4.96 0.18 17.13
N THR A 138 -5.94 0.40 18.01
CA THR A 138 -7.26 -0.23 17.92
C THR A 138 -8.35 0.82 17.76
N LEU A 139 -9.22 0.61 16.77
CA LEU A 139 -10.50 1.27 16.63
C LEU A 139 -11.56 0.41 17.33
N GLY A 140 -12.20 0.96 18.35
CA GLY A 140 -13.34 0.36 19.03
C GLY A 140 -14.65 1.01 18.56
N TYR A 141 -15.71 0.21 18.53
CA TYR A 141 -17.07 0.62 18.24
C TYR A 141 -18.02 0.08 19.32
N ASN A 142 -18.89 0.96 19.80
CA ASN A 142 -20.01 0.62 20.67
C ASN A 142 -21.34 0.99 20.00
N ILE A 143 -22.38 0.23 20.35
CA ILE A 143 -23.74 0.45 19.85
C ILE A 143 -24.16 1.91 20.08
N GLY A 144 -24.89 2.47 19.10
CA GLY A 144 -25.31 3.86 19.07
C GLY A 144 -24.36 4.80 18.31
N GLY A 145 -23.37 4.27 17.58
CA GLY A 145 -22.48 5.10 16.75
C GLY A 145 -21.21 5.60 17.44
N ASN A 146 -20.81 4.99 18.55
CA ASN A 146 -19.71 5.49 19.38
C ASN A 146 -18.37 4.87 18.94
N PHE A 147 -17.55 5.65 18.24
CA PHE A 147 -16.20 5.24 17.83
C PHE A 147 -15.12 5.81 18.75
N GLN A 148 -14.21 4.95 19.20
CA GLN A 148 -13.07 5.33 20.04
C GLN A 148 -11.78 4.74 19.49
N SER A 149 -10.68 5.48 19.61
CA SER A 149 -9.36 5.06 19.14
C SER A 149 -8.39 4.94 20.31
N ALA A 150 -7.73 3.79 20.44
CA ALA A 150 -6.69 3.55 21.44
C ALA A 150 -5.32 3.39 20.78
N PRO A 151 -4.26 4.02 21.33
CA PRO A 151 -2.91 3.97 20.77
C PRO A 151 -2.15 2.66 21.10
N SER A 152 -2.85 1.59 21.47
CA SER A 152 -2.25 0.30 21.81
C SER A 152 -3.15 -0.87 21.40
N ILE A 153 -2.52 -2.03 21.22
CA ILE A 153 -3.20 -3.32 21.01
C ILE A 153 -3.39 -3.96 22.39
N GLY A 154 -4.63 -4.14 22.85
CA GLY A 154 -4.93 -4.86 24.10
C GLY A 154 -5.32 -3.99 25.30
N GLY A 155 -5.66 -2.71 25.11
CA GLY A 155 -6.34 -1.95 26.16
C GLY A 155 -7.71 -2.57 26.49
N ASN A 156 -8.06 -2.67 27.78
CA ASN A 156 -9.34 -3.17 28.32
C ASN A 156 -10.56 -2.29 27.97
N GLY A 157 -10.67 -1.81 26.74
CA GLY A 157 -11.88 -1.17 26.26
C GLY A 157 -12.94 -2.22 25.98
N SER A 158 -14.04 -2.18 26.73
CA SER A 158 -15.23 -2.97 26.42
C SER A 158 -15.87 -2.39 25.16
N PHE A 159 -15.56 -3.00 24.01
CA PHE A 159 -16.13 -2.64 22.72
C PHE A 159 -17.04 -3.76 22.19
N ASN A 160 -18.18 -3.40 21.61
CA ASN A 160 -19.02 -4.35 20.87
C ASN A 160 -18.31 -4.90 19.63
N TYR A 161 -17.55 -4.05 18.95
CA TYR A 161 -16.71 -4.44 17.81
C TYR A 161 -15.38 -3.70 17.86
N SER A 162 -14.30 -4.33 17.43
CA SER A 162 -13.01 -3.66 17.33
C SER A 162 -12.20 -4.10 16.11
N LYS A 163 -11.36 -3.19 15.62
CA LYS A 163 -10.46 -3.45 14.51
C LYS A 163 -9.09 -2.83 14.80
N THR A 164 -8.05 -3.63 14.65
CA THR A 164 -6.68 -3.24 14.99
C THR A 164 -5.82 -3.09 13.75
N ILE A 165 -4.98 -2.06 13.73
CA ILE A 165 -3.85 -1.92 12.80
C ILE A 165 -2.56 -2.36 13.49
N SER A 166 -1.67 -2.97 12.71
CA SER A 166 -0.33 -3.34 13.15
C SER A 166 0.62 -3.35 11.96
N TYR A 167 1.73 -2.60 12.05
CA TYR A 167 2.81 -2.64 11.06
C TYR A 167 4.13 -2.18 11.69
N THR A 168 5.23 -2.55 11.04
CA THR A 168 6.58 -2.13 11.42
C THR A 168 7.09 -1.09 10.43
N GLN A 169 7.79 -0.06 10.92
CA GLN A 169 8.32 1.05 10.13
C GLN A 169 9.74 1.43 10.57
N LYS A 170 10.61 0.43 10.82
CA LYS A 170 12.00 0.68 11.24
C LYS A 170 12.69 1.70 10.33
N SER A 171 13.26 2.75 10.92
CA SER A 171 13.91 3.89 10.26
C SER A 171 12.98 4.85 9.49
N TYR A 172 11.66 4.71 9.64
CA TYR A 172 10.65 5.56 9.04
C TYR A 172 9.70 6.12 10.11
N VAL A 173 8.93 7.12 9.72
CA VAL A 173 7.95 7.82 10.56
C VAL A 173 6.64 7.93 9.80
N SER A 174 5.53 7.64 10.47
CA SER A 174 4.20 7.79 9.91
C SER A 174 3.58 9.10 10.33
N GLU A 175 3.01 9.83 9.36
CA GLU A 175 2.29 11.07 9.59
C GLU A 175 1.10 11.22 8.64
N VAL A 176 0.13 12.05 9.06
CA VAL A 176 -1.04 12.39 8.26
C VAL A 176 -0.68 13.62 7.42
N ASP A 177 -0.36 13.40 6.15
CA ASP A 177 -0.01 14.48 5.20
C ASP A 177 -1.21 15.42 4.97
N LYS A 178 -2.42 14.86 4.82
CA LYS A 178 -3.67 15.61 4.58
C LYS A 178 -4.87 14.87 5.14
N GLN A 179 -5.82 15.60 5.70
CA GLN A 179 -7.11 15.06 6.14
C GLN A 179 -8.23 16.10 6.04
N ASN A 180 -9.43 15.65 5.68
CA ASN A 180 -10.68 16.38 5.75
C ASN A 180 -11.85 15.36 5.75
N SER A 181 -13.09 15.84 5.69
CA SER A 181 -14.29 14.99 5.67
C SER A 181 -14.40 14.08 4.44
N LYS A 182 -13.60 14.28 3.38
CA LYS A 182 -13.68 13.53 2.12
C LYS A 182 -12.41 12.75 1.78
N SER A 183 -11.32 12.97 2.51
CA SER A 183 -10.03 12.39 2.19
C SER A 183 -9.12 12.30 3.40
N VAL A 184 -8.29 11.25 3.41
CA VAL A 184 -7.17 11.11 4.33
C VAL A 184 -5.99 10.55 3.55
N LYS A 185 -4.79 11.11 3.80
CA LYS A 185 -3.54 10.67 3.21
C LYS A 185 -2.47 10.58 4.29
N TRP A 186 -1.81 9.44 4.35
CA TRP A 186 -0.64 9.19 5.17
C TRP A 186 0.63 9.14 4.33
N GLY A 187 1.71 9.64 4.94
CA GLY A 187 3.08 9.47 4.47
C GLY A 187 3.87 8.67 5.50
N VAL A 188 4.48 7.56 5.08
CA VAL A 188 5.48 6.83 5.89
C VAL A 188 6.85 7.21 5.34
N LYS A 189 7.50 8.18 5.97
CA LYS A 189 8.70 8.88 5.47
C LYS A 189 9.97 8.36 6.14
N ALA A 190 11.04 8.22 5.37
CA ALA A 190 12.36 7.89 5.87
C ALA A 190 12.79 8.95 6.90
N ASN A 191 13.37 8.52 8.03
CA ASN A 191 13.70 9.41 9.15
C ASN A 191 15.17 9.29 9.57
N GLU A 192 15.53 8.21 10.27
CA GLU A 192 16.87 7.98 10.81
C GLU A 192 17.28 6.51 10.64
N PHE A 193 18.51 6.29 10.18
CA PHE A 193 19.08 4.98 9.90
C PHE A 193 20.28 4.72 10.80
N VAL A 194 20.40 3.49 11.28
CA VAL A 194 21.58 3.02 12.01
C VAL A 194 22.57 2.47 10.99
N THR A 195 23.75 3.08 10.90
CA THR A 195 24.86 2.68 10.04
C THR A 195 26.07 2.28 10.88
N PRO A 196 27.10 1.61 10.31
CA PRO A 196 28.28 1.20 11.06
C PRO A 196 29.03 2.34 11.76
N ASP A 197 28.94 3.56 11.21
CA ASP A 197 29.58 4.79 11.69
C ASP A 197 28.66 5.67 12.54
N GLY A 198 27.46 5.19 12.91
CA GLY A 198 26.53 5.90 13.79
C GLY A 198 25.14 6.07 13.21
N LYS A 199 24.39 7.07 13.69
CA LYS A 199 23.06 7.39 13.18
C LYS A 199 23.16 8.40 12.05
N LYS A 200 22.42 8.17 10.95
CA LYS A 200 22.33 9.10 9.81
C LYS A 200 20.88 9.47 9.53
N SER A 201 20.66 10.74 9.24
CA SER A 201 19.36 11.23 8.75
C SER A 201 19.07 10.67 7.36
N ALA A 202 17.78 10.51 7.03
CA ALA A 202 17.31 10.19 5.68
C ALA A 202 17.82 11.18 4.61
N HIS A 203 18.08 12.42 5.01
CA HIS A 203 18.56 13.49 4.12
C HIS A 203 20.09 13.52 3.96
N ASP A 204 20.84 12.66 4.68
CA ASP A 204 22.28 12.56 4.46
C ASP A 204 22.57 12.02 3.05
N ARG A 205 23.36 12.78 2.28
CA ARG A 205 23.75 12.42 0.92
C ARG A 205 24.57 11.13 0.84
N TYR A 206 25.33 10.79 1.90
CA TYR A 206 26.13 9.57 1.98
C TYR A 206 25.36 8.38 2.57
N LEU A 207 24.07 8.53 2.88
CA LEU A 207 23.25 7.43 3.34
C LEU A 207 23.25 6.27 2.31
N PHE A 208 23.53 5.07 2.81
CA PHE A 208 23.69 3.82 2.07
C PHE A 208 24.88 3.73 1.11
N VAL A 209 25.78 4.71 1.05
CA VAL A 209 26.95 4.65 0.17
C VAL A 209 28.13 3.97 0.88
N GLN A 210 28.88 3.14 0.15
CA GLN A 210 30.12 2.54 0.62
C GLN A 210 31.14 2.42 -0.52
N SER A 211 32.43 2.41 -0.20
CA SER A 211 33.47 2.17 -1.19
C SER A 211 33.45 0.72 -1.68
N PRO A 212 33.46 0.47 -3.00
CA PRO A 212 33.61 -0.88 -3.54
C PRO A 212 35.05 -1.38 -3.37
N ASN A 213 35.28 -2.69 -3.53
CA ASN A 213 36.62 -3.31 -3.47
C ASN A 213 37.47 -3.07 -4.75
N GLY A 214 37.26 -1.94 -5.42
CA GLY A 214 37.96 -1.57 -6.65
C GLY A 214 37.04 -0.98 -7.74
N PRO A 215 37.63 -0.45 -8.83
CA PRO A 215 36.89 0.22 -9.90
C PRO A 215 36.03 -0.73 -10.75
N THR A 216 36.33 -2.03 -10.72
CA THR A 216 35.59 -3.09 -11.42
C THR A 216 34.38 -3.60 -10.64
N GLY A 217 34.09 -3.04 -9.45
CA GLY A 217 32.98 -3.47 -8.61
C GLY A 217 31.63 -3.26 -9.30
N SER A 218 30.70 -4.17 -9.05
CA SER A 218 29.32 -4.06 -9.55
C SER A 218 28.59 -2.86 -8.94
N ALA A 219 27.51 -2.40 -9.59
CA ALA A 219 26.70 -1.30 -9.06
C ALA A 219 26.23 -1.52 -7.61
N ARG A 220 25.97 -2.78 -7.22
CA ARG A 220 25.51 -3.13 -5.87
C ARG A 220 26.58 -2.91 -4.80
N GLU A 221 27.86 -3.09 -5.12
CA GLU A 221 28.98 -2.98 -4.18
C GLU A 221 29.25 -1.56 -3.72
N TYR A 222 28.78 -0.56 -4.46
CA TYR A 222 28.89 0.87 -4.13
C TYR A 222 27.90 1.30 -3.03
N PHE A 223 27.01 0.39 -2.60
CA PHE A 223 25.98 0.65 -1.61
C PHE A 223 25.96 -0.38 -0.50
N ALA A 224 25.46 0.01 0.67
CA ALA A 224 25.41 -0.81 1.88
C ALA A 224 24.74 -2.17 1.60
N PRO A 225 25.27 -3.30 2.11
CA PRO A 225 24.70 -4.63 1.91
C PRO A 225 23.29 -4.76 2.50
N ASP A 226 22.53 -5.77 2.05
CA ASP A 226 21.12 -5.93 2.41
C ASP A 226 20.87 -6.03 3.92
N ASN A 227 21.80 -6.62 4.67
CA ASN A 227 21.73 -6.74 6.13
C ASN A 227 21.85 -5.39 6.87
N GLN A 228 22.28 -4.32 6.20
CA GLN A 228 22.33 -2.96 6.73
C GLN A 228 21.16 -2.10 6.24
N LEU A 229 20.33 -2.60 5.32
CA LEU A 229 19.15 -1.90 4.83
C LEU A 229 17.92 -2.32 5.65
N PRO A 230 17.08 -1.37 6.13
CA PRO A 230 15.85 -1.76 6.82
C PRO A 230 14.86 -2.40 5.84
N PRO A 231 13.87 -3.17 6.34
CA PRO A 231 12.91 -3.88 5.49
C PRO A 231 12.18 -2.99 4.47
N LEU A 232 11.88 -1.74 4.85
CA LEU A 232 11.22 -0.75 4.00
C LEU A 232 12.09 -0.30 2.81
N VAL A 233 13.42 -0.40 2.89
CA VAL A 233 14.31 -0.13 1.75
C VAL A 233 14.58 -1.42 0.98
N GLN A 234 14.89 -2.52 1.67
CA GLN A 234 15.29 -3.76 1.03
C GLN A 234 14.13 -4.46 0.29
N SER A 235 12.98 -4.58 0.95
CA SER A 235 11.85 -5.39 0.48
C SER A 235 10.65 -4.54 0.09
N GLY A 236 10.11 -3.81 1.06
CA GLY A 236 8.87 -3.07 0.88
C GLY A 236 8.16 -2.75 2.19
N PHE A 237 6.96 -2.22 2.06
CA PHE A 237 6.12 -1.83 3.17
C PHE A 237 4.83 -2.64 3.18
N ASN A 238 4.44 -3.13 4.37
CA ASN A 238 3.17 -3.79 4.62
C ASN A 238 2.22 -2.81 5.33
N PRO A 239 1.38 -2.07 4.60
CA PRO A 239 0.47 -1.12 5.21
C PRO A 239 -0.54 -1.82 6.13
N SER A 240 -0.95 -1.10 7.18
CA SER A 240 -2.09 -1.44 8.02
C SER A 240 -2.70 -0.13 8.53
N PHE A 241 -3.73 0.35 7.85
CA PHE A 241 -4.38 1.64 8.13
C PHE A 241 -5.89 1.43 8.21
N ILE A 242 -6.57 2.30 8.96
CA ILE A 242 -8.04 2.27 9.06
C ILE A 242 -8.60 3.65 8.76
N THR A 243 -9.75 3.67 8.09
CA THR A 243 -10.64 4.84 8.03
C THR A 243 -12.08 4.39 8.16
N THR A 244 -12.92 5.22 8.75
CA THR A 244 -14.35 4.97 8.92
C THR A 244 -15.14 5.99 8.11
N LEU A 245 -15.99 5.49 7.23
CA LEU A 245 -16.89 6.28 6.41
C LEU A 245 -18.30 6.23 7.02
N SER A 246 -18.96 7.38 7.15
CA SER A 246 -20.39 7.47 7.44
C SER A 246 -21.16 7.85 6.18
N HIS A 247 -22.36 7.32 6.01
CA HIS A 247 -23.27 7.65 4.91
C HIS A 247 -24.68 7.98 5.45
N GLU A 248 -25.32 9.01 4.89
CA GLU A 248 -26.68 9.41 5.28
C GLU A 248 -27.71 8.38 4.78
N LYS A 249 -28.47 7.79 5.70
CA LYS A 249 -29.49 6.79 5.33
C LYS A 249 -30.56 7.43 4.45
N GLY A 250 -30.88 6.77 3.33
CA GLY A 250 -31.92 7.20 2.40
C GLY A 250 -31.51 8.29 1.40
N SER A 251 -30.25 8.73 1.37
CA SER A 251 -29.77 9.69 0.36
C SER A 251 -29.37 9.04 -0.96
N SER A 252 -28.63 7.92 -0.91
CA SER A 252 -28.11 7.21 -2.08
C SER A 252 -27.87 5.73 -1.77
N ASP A 253 -28.12 4.85 -2.74
CA ASP A 253 -27.86 3.40 -2.55
C ASP A 253 -26.36 3.06 -2.71
N THR A 254 -25.61 3.85 -3.48
CA THR A 254 -24.21 3.60 -3.80
C THR A 254 -23.32 4.82 -3.65
N SER A 255 -22.03 4.59 -3.38
CA SER A 255 -20.98 5.62 -3.35
C SER A 255 -19.69 5.10 -3.95
N GLU A 256 -18.84 6.01 -4.43
CA GLU A 256 -17.51 5.67 -4.93
C GLU A 256 -16.40 6.27 -4.05
N PHE A 257 -15.31 5.52 -3.89
CA PHE A 257 -14.08 6.01 -3.28
C PHE A 257 -12.86 5.39 -3.95
N GLU A 258 -11.73 6.08 -3.85
CA GLU A 258 -10.45 5.67 -4.40
C GLU A 258 -9.46 5.39 -3.28
N ILE A 259 -8.75 4.27 -3.37
CA ILE A 259 -7.64 3.92 -2.48
C ILE A 259 -6.34 3.98 -3.26
N SER A 260 -5.40 4.78 -2.76
CA SER A 260 -4.10 5.04 -3.38
C SER A 260 -2.98 4.46 -2.55
N TYR A 261 -2.22 3.53 -3.12
CA TYR A 261 -1.00 2.95 -2.55
C TYR A 261 0.19 3.24 -3.44
N GLY A 262 1.28 3.77 -2.89
CA GLY A 262 2.45 4.05 -3.71
C GLY A 262 3.65 4.54 -2.94
N ARG A 263 4.54 5.25 -3.64
CA ARG A 263 5.83 5.68 -3.11
C ARG A 263 6.36 6.94 -3.80
N ASN A 264 7.21 7.67 -3.09
CA ASN A 264 8.12 8.67 -3.64
C ASN A 264 9.53 8.10 -3.57
N LEU A 265 10.26 8.14 -4.68
CA LEU A 265 11.59 7.57 -4.81
C LEU A 265 12.65 8.66 -4.88
N ASP A 266 13.72 8.45 -4.14
CA ASP A 266 14.96 9.21 -4.22
C ASP A 266 15.97 8.47 -5.10
N ILE A 267 16.96 9.22 -5.61
CA ILE A 267 18.12 8.66 -6.29
C ILE A 267 19.39 9.07 -5.55
N THR A 268 20.17 8.09 -5.13
CA THR A 268 21.55 8.30 -4.66
C THR A 268 22.51 7.90 -5.79
N TYR A 269 23.42 8.80 -6.14
CA TYR A 269 24.55 8.47 -7.01
C TYR A 269 25.81 8.35 -6.16
N ALA A 270 26.64 7.38 -6.51
CA ALA A 270 27.92 7.15 -5.88
C ALA A 270 28.99 7.03 -6.95
N THR A 271 29.96 7.94 -6.95
CA THR A 271 31.05 8.02 -7.92
C THR A 271 32.36 7.67 -7.25
N LEU A 272 33.04 6.63 -7.75
CA LEU A 272 34.37 6.28 -7.28
C LEU A 272 35.43 7.12 -8.01
N PHE A 273 36.22 7.86 -7.25
CA PHE A 273 37.44 8.51 -7.71
C PHE A 273 38.65 7.71 -7.18
N PRO A 274 39.38 6.96 -8.03
CA PRO A 274 40.39 5.99 -7.58
C PRO A 274 41.48 6.54 -6.64
N ARG A 275 41.73 7.86 -6.67
CA ARG A 275 42.76 8.51 -5.85
C ARG A 275 42.23 9.18 -4.58
N THR A 276 40.93 9.47 -4.51
CA THR A 276 40.35 10.32 -3.45
C THR A 276 39.19 9.68 -2.70
N GLY A 277 38.69 8.53 -3.16
CA GLY A 277 37.63 7.77 -2.51
C GLY A 277 36.28 7.90 -3.22
N ILE A 278 35.19 7.76 -2.48
CA ILE A 278 33.83 7.77 -3.02
C ILE A 278 33.14 9.11 -2.74
N TYR A 279 32.53 9.68 -3.77
CA TYR A 279 31.69 10.86 -3.67
C TYR A 279 30.23 10.47 -3.84
N ALA A 280 29.35 11.08 -3.04
CA ALA A 280 27.92 10.83 -3.10
C ALA A 280 27.12 12.10 -3.36
N GLU A 281 26.09 11.98 -4.18
CA GLU A 281 25.07 13.00 -4.39
C GLU A 281 23.67 12.39 -4.32
N ARG A 282 22.69 13.21 -3.93
CA ARG A 282 21.30 12.80 -3.74
C ARG A 282 20.37 13.70 -4.55
N LYS A 283 19.51 13.08 -5.34
CA LYS A 283 18.34 13.72 -5.94
C LYS A 283 17.10 13.34 -5.15
N HIS A 284 16.70 14.23 -4.25
CA HIS A 284 15.49 14.07 -3.45
C HIS A 284 14.24 14.25 -4.32
N ASN A 285 13.18 13.47 -4.05
CA ASN A 285 11.91 13.50 -4.80
C ASN A 285 12.08 13.30 -6.32
N ALA A 286 13.02 12.44 -6.73
CA ALA A 286 13.29 12.18 -8.14
C ALA A 286 12.08 11.59 -8.88
N PHE A 287 11.31 10.71 -8.22
CA PHE A 287 10.06 10.18 -8.76
C PHE A 287 8.96 10.20 -7.69
N VAL A 288 8.13 11.25 -7.69
CA VAL A 288 7.02 11.41 -6.74
C VAL A 288 5.72 10.78 -7.25
N ASN A 289 4.82 10.45 -6.32
CA ASN A 289 3.45 9.98 -6.58
C ASN A 289 3.39 8.79 -7.55
N ARG A 290 4.32 7.83 -7.43
CA ARG A 290 4.26 6.56 -8.15
C ARG A 290 3.22 5.65 -7.49
N ASN A 291 1.95 5.97 -7.72
CA ASN A 291 0.81 5.41 -7.00
C ASN A 291 -0.06 4.52 -7.89
N PHE A 292 -0.44 3.38 -7.33
CA PHE A 292 -1.53 2.53 -7.80
C PHE A 292 -2.83 2.97 -7.13
N VAL A 293 -3.80 3.37 -7.94
CA VAL A 293 -5.10 3.89 -7.50
C VAL A 293 -6.18 2.92 -7.97
N VAL A 294 -6.96 2.41 -7.02
CA VAL A 294 -8.10 1.53 -7.29
C VAL A 294 -9.37 2.26 -6.87
N ARG A 295 -10.35 2.30 -7.79
CA ARG A 295 -11.68 2.85 -7.53
C ARG A 295 -12.62 1.74 -7.14
N TYR A 296 -13.28 1.90 -6.00
CA TYR A 296 -14.27 0.99 -5.44
C TYR A 296 -15.64 1.66 -5.44
N GLU A 297 -16.67 0.87 -5.70
CA GLU A 297 -18.06 1.21 -5.47
C GLU A 297 -18.56 0.42 -4.28
N VAL A 298 -19.21 1.10 -3.34
CA VAL A 298 -19.93 0.51 -2.23
C VAL A 298 -21.43 0.63 -2.50
N ASN A 299 -22.17 -0.45 -2.25
CA ASN A 299 -23.61 -0.42 -2.17
C ASN A 299 -24.06 -0.56 -0.71
N TRP A 300 -24.59 0.52 -0.15
CA TRP A 300 -25.00 0.60 1.26
C TRP A 300 -26.20 -0.29 1.58
N LYS A 301 -27.07 -0.52 0.59
CA LYS A 301 -28.29 -1.32 0.74
C LYS A 301 -28.00 -2.82 0.69
N THR A 302 -27.20 -3.27 -0.26
CA THR A 302 -26.86 -4.69 -0.45
C THR A 302 -25.61 -5.12 0.32
N HIS A 303 -24.85 -4.16 0.87
CA HIS A 303 -23.58 -4.39 1.56
C HIS A 303 -22.57 -5.12 0.66
N GLU A 304 -22.54 -4.72 -0.60
CA GLU A 304 -21.60 -5.19 -1.63
C GLU A 304 -20.50 -4.16 -1.89
N ILE A 305 -19.32 -4.65 -2.24
CA ILE A 305 -18.20 -3.86 -2.73
C ILE A 305 -17.86 -4.37 -4.12
N LYS A 306 -17.54 -3.46 -5.05
CA LYS A 306 -17.12 -3.78 -6.41
C LYS A 306 -15.93 -2.91 -6.82
N VAL A 307 -15.00 -3.51 -7.55
CA VAL A 307 -13.90 -2.76 -8.17
C VAL A 307 -14.39 -2.15 -9.48
N LYS A 308 -14.31 -0.83 -9.62
CA LYS A 308 -14.76 -0.09 -10.82
C LYS A 308 -13.64 0.16 -11.84
N GLY A 309 -12.39 0.10 -11.41
CA GLY A 309 -11.23 0.29 -12.28
C GLY A 309 -9.97 0.72 -11.52
N HIS A 310 -8.84 0.75 -12.21
CA HIS A 310 -7.54 1.14 -11.67
C HIS A 310 -6.57 1.61 -12.79
N ASN A 311 -5.39 2.12 -12.42
CA ASN A 311 -4.33 2.63 -13.33
C ASN A 311 -3.09 1.72 -13.47
#